data_AF-A0A970HXS0-F1
#
_entry.id   AF-A0A970HXS0-F1
#
_cell.length_a   1.000
_cell.length_b   1.000
_cell.length_c   1.000
_cell.angle_alpha   90.00
_cell.angle_beta   90.00
_cell.angle_gamma   90.00
#
_symmetry.space_group_name_H-M   'P 1'
#
loop_
_entity.id
_entity.type
_entity.pdbx_description
1 polymer ?
#
loop_
_entity_poly.entity_id
_entity_poly.type
_entity_poly.pdbx_seq_one_letter_code
_entity_poly.pdbx_strand_id
1 'polypeptide(L)' 'AVGRNDDGQCSLETWRDIVAVTAGCAHTLGLTAAGTVLAAGRNDYGQCEVSGWCDILLPDPRLW' A
#
# COMPACT_ATOMS: atom_id res chain seq x y z
N ALA A 1 -7.90 -11.40 1.20
CA ALA A 1 -7.52 -10.95 2.56
C ALA A 1 -8.53 -11.45 3.57
N VAL A 2 -8.15 -11.58 4.84
CA VAL A 2 -9.00 -12.02 5.94
C VAL A 2 -8.84 -11.08 7.14
N GLY A 3 -9.85 -10.93 7.98
CA GLY A 3 -9.83 -10.07 9.17
C GLY A 3 -10.93 -9.00 9.16
N ARG A 4 -10.78 -7.99 10.02
CA ARG A 4 -11.70 -6.85 10.14
C ARG A 4 -11.80 -6.12 8.80
N ASN A 5 -13.03 -5.85 8.33
CA ASN A 5 -13.28 -5.27 7.02
C ASN A 5 -14.22 -4.05 7.05
N ASP A 6 -14.42 -3.41 8.20
CA ASP A 6 -15.39 -2.32 8.31
C ASP A 6 -15.00 -1.08 7.49
N ASP A 7 -13.71 -0.96 7.10
CA ASP A 7 -13.22 0.12 6.23
C ASP A 7 -12.61 -0.43 4.92
N GLY A 8 -12.99 -1.63 4.49
CA GLY A 8 -12.49 -2.21 3.23
C GLY A 8 -11.03 -2.70 3.28
N GLN A 9 -10.49 -3.00 4.46
CA GLN A 9 -9.13 -3.56 4.60
C GLN A 9 -8.90 -4.83 3.78
N CYS A 10 -9.96 -5.61 3.55
CA CYS A 10 -9.90 -6.85 2.78
C CYS A 10 -10.24 -6.67 1.30
N SER A 11 -10.64 -5.46 0.89
CA SER A 11 -10.99 -5.12 -0.50
C SER A 11 -9.73 -4.84 -1.33
N LEU A 12 -9.04 -5.91 -1.71
CA LEU A 12 -7.70 -5.86 -2.33
C LEU A 12 -7.70 -6.23 -3.82
N GLU A 13 -8.76 -5.91 -4.55
CA GLU A 13 -8.96 -6.37 -5.94
C GLU A 13 -7.88 -5.85 -6.91
N THR A 14 -7.33 -4.68 -6.59
CA THR A 14 -6.29 -3.98 -7.35
C THR A 14 -4.87 -4.30 -6.87
N TRP A 15 -4.71 -5.04 -5.76
CA TRP A 15 -3.40 -5.28 -5.15
C TRP A 15 -2.65 -6.37 -5.91
N ARG A 16 -1.83 -5.93 -6.86
CA ARG A 16 -1.01 -6.78 -7.73
C ARG A 16 0.42 -6.27 -7.78
N ASP A 17 1.35 -7.18 -8.04
CA ASP A 17 2.77 -6.88 -8.23
C ASP A 17 3.39 -6.10 -7.07
N ILE A 18 2.95 -6.38 -5.84
CA ILE A 18 3.43 -5.72 -4.63
C ILE A 18 4.84 -6.21 -4.30
N VAL A 19 5.78 -5.27 -4.18
CA VAL A 19 7.20 -5.52 -3.87
C VAL A 19 7.57 -5.13 -2.44
N ALA A 20 6.76 -4.30 -1.78
CA ALA A 20 6.91 -3.98 -0.36
C ALA A 20 5.56 -3.68 0.29
N VAL A 21 5.42 -4.00 1.58
CA VAL A 21 4.20 -3.79 2.35
C VAL A 21 4.50 -3.13 3.69
N THR A 22 3.58 -2.28 4.16
CA THR A 22 3.58 -1.75 5.53
C THR A 22 2.16 -1.73 6.08
N ALA A 23 2.03 -1.93 7.38
CA ALA A 23 0.73 -1.98 8.06
C ALA A 23 0.73 -1.01 9.25
N GLY A 24 -0.32 -0.20 9.33
CA GLY A 24 -0.69 0.57 10.51
C GLY A 24 -1.76 -0.14 11.34
N CYS A 25 -2.38 0.57 12.29
CA CYS A 25 -3.41 -0.02 13.16
C CYS A 25 -4.65 -0.52 12.42
N ALA A 26 -5.05 0.15 11.34
CA ALA A 26 -6.30 -0.11 10.63
C ALA A 26 -6.21 0.11 9.11
N HIS A 27 -5.00 0.32 8.59
CA HIS A 27 -4.71 0.53 7.17
C HIS A 27 -3.44 -0.22 6.79
N THR A 28 -3.33 -0.54 5.51
CA THR A 28 -2.17 -1.22 4.90
C THR A 28 -1.80 -0.47 3.63
N LEU A 29 -0.50 -0.26 3.40
CA LEU A 29 0.04 0.29 2.14
C LEU A 29 0.90 -0.77 1.45
N GLY A 30 0.83 -0.81 0.13
CA GLY A 30 1.62 -1.69 -0.73
C GLY A 30 2.28 -0.91 -1.86
N LEU A 31 3.59 -1.06 -2.01
CA LEU A 31 4.35 -0.53 -3.15
C LEU A 31 4.33 -1.54 -4.29
N THR A 32 3.94 -1.12 -5.49
CA THR A 32 3.96 -1.95 -6.70
C THR A 32 5.36 -1.94 -7.34
N ALA A 33 5.66 -2.96 -8.15
CA ALA A 33 6.85 -2.99 -8.99
C ALA A 33 6.93 -1.83 -10.00
N ALA A 34 5.80 -1.19 -10.29
CA ALA A 34 5.70 -0.01 -11.15
C ALA A 34 6.00 1.31 -10.40
N GLY A 35 6.34 1.26 -9.11
CA GLY A 35 6.67 2.46 -8.32
C GLY A 35 5.46 3.25 -7.83
N THR A 36 4.26 2.68 -7.88
CA THR A 36 3.02 3.29 -7.36
C THR A 36 2.62 2.68 -6.02
N VAL A 37 1.86 3.41 -5.20
CA VAL A 37 1.39 2.92 -3.90
C VAL A 37 -0.11 2.68 -3.91
N LEU A 38 -0.51 1.53 -3.39
CA LEU A 38 -1.91 1.17 -3.11
C LEU A 38 -2.15 1.22 -1.60
N ALA A 39 -3.34 1.63 -1.19
CA ALA A 39 -3.73 1.70 0.20
C ALA A 39 -5.12 1.06 0.41
N ALA A 40 -5.31 0.43 1.56
CA ALA A 40 -6.58 -0.19 1.96
C ALA A 40 -6.80 -0.04 3.46
N GLY A 41 -8.05 0.14 3.87
CA GLY A 41 -8.45 0.31 5.27
C GLY A 41 -8.79 1.75 5.64
N ARG A 42 -8.76 2.03 6.95
CA ARG A 42 -9.25 3.26 7.55
C ARG A 42 -8.52 4.48 6.99
N ASN A 43 -9.31 5.51 6.64
CA ASN A 43 -8.84 6.73 6.00
C ASN A 43 -9.27 8.03 6.72
N ASP A 44 -9.70 7.95 7.99
CA ASP A 44 -10.23 9.12 8.74
C ASP A 44 -9.28 10.32 8.82
N TYR A 45 -7.97 10.09 8.63
CA TYR A 45 -6.92 11.11 8.65
C TYR A 45 -6.17 11.21 7.32
N GLY A 46 -6.70 10.66 6.24
CA GLY A 46 -6.07 10.69 4.91
C GLY A 46 -4.93 9.68 4.71
N GLN A 47 -4.85 8.62 5.52
CA GLN A 47 -3.77 7.63 5.44
C GLN A 47 -3.74 6.84 4.12
N CYS A 48 -4.86 6.79 3.41
CA CYS A 48 -5.01 6.13 2.12
C CYS A 48 -4.98 7.10 0.93
N GLU A 49 -4.72 8.40 1.16
CA GLU A 49 -4.61 9.42 0.10
C GLU A 49 -3.24 9.37 -0.60
N VAL A 50 -2.96 8.24 -1.25
CA VAL A 50 -1.66 7.90 -1.88
C VAL A 50 -1.66 8.09 -3.40
N SER A 51 -2.73 8.63 -3.98
CA SER A 51 -2.93 8.73 -5.44
C SER A 51 -1.84 9.51 -6.18
N GLY A 52 -1.16 10.44 -5.49
CA GLY A 52 -0.05 11.21 -6.05
C GLY A 52 1.34 10.58 -5.84
N TRP A 53 1.43 9.41 -5.22
CA TRP A 53 2.71 8.77 -4.93
C TRP A 53 3.12 7.85 -6.09
N CYS A 54 4.08 8.31 -6.90
CA CYS A 54 4.62 7.61 -8.05
C CYS A 54 6.15 7.69 -8.06
N ASP A 55 6.77 6.91 -8.96
CA ASP A 55 8.22 6.86 -9.16
C ASP A 55 9.01 6.53 -7.89
N ILE A 56 8.41 5.75 -6.98
CA ILE A 56 9.07 5.28 -5.77
C ILE A 56 10.01 4.15 -6.15
N LEU A 57 11.32 4.42 -6.04
CA LEU A 57 12.37 3.47 -6.33
C LEU A 57 12.77 2.71 -5.07
N LEU A 58 12.91 1.38 -5.20
CA LEU A 58 13.62 0.60 -4.20
C LEU A 58 15.12 0.94 -4.28
N PRO A 59 15.84 0.97 -3.15
CA PRO A 59 17.29 1.13 -3.15
C PRO A 59 17.93 0.05 -4.03
N ASP A 60 18.87 0.42 -4.90
CA ASP A 60 19.62 -0.58 -5.68
C ASP A 60 20.50 -1.38 -4.71
N PRO A 61 20.28 -2.70 -4.56
CA PRO A 61 21.09 -3.54 -3.68
C PRO A 61 22.56 -3.66 -4.13
N ARG A 62 22.94 -3.10 -5.28
CA ARG A 62 24.33 -3.09 -5.79
C ARG A 62 25.10 -1.80 -5.49
N LEU A 63 24.48 -0.80 -4.85
CA LEU A 63 25.08 0.51 -4.59
C LEU A 63 25.65 0.67 -3.16
N TRP A 64 25.92 -0.44 -2.47
CA TRP A 64 26.62 -0.48 -1.18
C TRP A 64 27.60 -1.64 -1.11
#